data_AF-A0A8T4QT77-F1
#
_entry.id   AF-A0A8T4QT77-F1
#
_cell.length_a   1.000
_cell.length_b   1.000
_cell.length_c   1.000
_cell.angle_alpha   90.00
_cell.angle_beta   90.00
_cell.angle_gamma   90.00
#
_symmetry.space_group_name_H-M   'P 1'
#
loop_
_entity.id
_entity.type
_entity.pdbx_description
1 polymer ?
#
loop_
_entity_poly.entity_id
_entity_poly.type
_entity_poly.pdbx_seq_one_letter_code
_entity_poly.pdbx_strand_id
1 'polypeptide(L)'
;MEKGKPTFFENKGKSPQLCNGITNFIIDLDGVVCEDIPNEEPERMANASEIPDTKEQINKWYETGHIITFFTSRTEEHRNVTEKWLSEHGFRYHNIIFCKPRGGNYFYIDDKQIAATRFLGSFNGISCTFHES
;
A
#
# COMPACT_ATOMS: atom_id res chain seq x y z
N MET A 1 22.95 5.81 13.40
CA MET A 1 21.60 5.68 12.82
C MET A 1 20.94 7.03 12.95
N GLU A 2 20.90 7.83 11.88
CA GLU A 2 20.17 9.10 11.88
C GLU A 2 18.69 8.80 12.13
N LYS A 3 18.09 9.55 13.07
CA LYS A 3 16.65 9.50 13.29
C LYS A 3 15.98 9.93 11.98
N GLY A 4 15.18 9.04 11.38
CA GLY A 4 14.43 9.36 10.16
C GLY A 4 13.65 10.67 10.34
N LYS A 5 13.59 11.48 9.28
CA LYS A 5 12.78 12.72 9.29
C LYS A 5 11.37 12.41 9.81
N PRO A 6 10.77 13.28 10.64
CA PRO A 6 9.42 13.06 11.13
C PRO A 6 8.44 12.99 9.95
N THR A 7 7.63 11.94 9.91
CA THR A 7 6.62 11.71 8.85
C THR A 7 5.36 12.55 9.07
N PHE A 8 5.08 12.93 10.31
CA PHE A 8 3.90 13.68 10.72
C PHE A 8 4.26 14.99 11.43
N PHE A 9 3.40 15.99 11.29
CA PHE A 9 3.32 17.13 12.19
C PHE A 9 2.26 16.88 13.27
N GLU A 10 2.64 16.98 14.54
CA GLU A 10 1.69 17.01 15.64
C GLU A 10 1.04 18.40 15.73
N ASN A 11 -0.30 18.44 15.66
CA ASN A 11 -1.06 19.66 15.88
C ASN A 11 -2.07 19.40 17.01
N LYS A 12 -1.86 20.04 18.17
CA LYS A 12 -2.70 19.81 19.35
C LYS A 12 -4.16 20.15 19.04
N GLY A 13 -5.04 19.16 19.16
CA GLY A 13 -6.48 19.31 18.94
C GLY A 13 -6.94 19.11 17.50
N LYS A 14 -6.08 18.63 16.59
CA LYS A 14 -6.44 18.24 15.21
C LYS A 14 -5.90 16.85 14.87
N SER A 15 -6.46 16.22 13.83
CA SER A 15 -5.92 14.98 13.27
C SER A 15 -4.48 15.19 12.77
N PRO A 16 -3.60 14.18 12.85
CA PRO A 16 -2.24 14.26 12.34
C PRO A 16 -2.21 14.65 10.85
N GLN A 17 -1.19 15.41 10.46
CA GLN A 17 -0.92 15.78 9.06
C GLN A 17 0.46 15.29 8.64
N LEU A 18 0.58 14.84 7.39
CA LEU A 18 1.86 14.42 6.83
C LEU A 18 2.74 15.63 6.51
N CYS A 19 4.05 15.43 6.55
CA CYS A 19 5.00 16.42 6.06
C CYS A 19 4.83 16.67 4.55
N ASN A 20 5.16 17.88 4.09
CA ASN A 20 5.08 18.23 2.67
C ASN A 20 5.90 17.25 1.81
N GLY A 21 5.29 16.79 0.71
CA GLY A 21 5.88 15.81 -0.20
C GLY A 21 5.80 14.36 0.30
N ILE A 22 5.24 14.10 1.49
CA ILE A 22 5.01 12.74 2.01
C ILE A 22 3.58 12.30 1.73
N THR A 23 3.45 11.31 0.86
CA THR A 23 2.21 10.57 0.61
C THR A 23 2.02 9.40 1.59
N ASN A 24 0.77 9.15 1.98
CA ASN A 24 0.33 7.90 2.59
C ASN A 24 -0.33 7.03 1.51
N PHE A 25 0.36 5.97 1.11
CA PHE A 25 -0.07 5.05 0.06
C PHE A 25 -0.95 3.95 0.63
N ILE A 26 -2.09 3.75 -0.02
CA ILE A 26 -2.99 2.61 0.20
C ILE A 26 -2.93 1.77 -1.08
N ILE A 27 -2.28 0.61 -1.00
CA ILE A 27 -1.92 -0.21 -2.16
C ILE A 27 -2.64 -1.56 -2.07
N ASP A 28 -3.30 -1.98 -3.15
CA ASP A 28 -3.87 -3.33 -3.21
C ASP A 28 -2.78 -4.40 -3.22
N LEU A 29 -3.10 -5.64 -2.85
CA LEU A 29 -2.11 -6.72 -2.86
C LEU A 29 -2.26 -7.62 -4.09
N ASP A 30 -3.33 -8.40 -4.12
CA ASP A 30 -3.63 -9.34 -5.21
C ASP A 30 -3.97 -8.57 -6.50
N GLY A 31 -3.27 -8.86 -7.59
CA GLY A 31 -3.38 -8.16 -8.87
C GLY A 31 -2.63 -6.82 -8.98
N VAL A 32 -1.93 -6.39 -7.91
CA VAL A 32 -1.09 -5.17 -7.93
C VAL A 32 0.34 -5.44 -7.49
N VAL A 33 0.55 -6.21 -6.42
CA VAL A 33 1.86 -6.57 -5.86
C VAL A 33 2.22 -8.01 -6.21
N CYS A 34 1.24 -8.91 -6.15
CA CYS A 34 1.38 -10.30 -6.52
C CYS A 34 0.25 -10.72 -7.46
N GLU A 35 0.35 -11.95 -7.99
CA GLU A 35 -0.72 -12.62 -8.72
C GLU A 35 -2.08 -12.46 -8.01
N ASP A 36 -3.14 -12.30 -8.81
CA ASP A 36 -4.53 -12.24 -8.31
C ASP A 36 -4.99 -13.63 -7.87
N ILE A 37 -4.99 -13.88 -6.55
CA ILE A 37 -5.36 -15.16 -5.96
C ILE A 37 -6.65 -14.99 -5.14
N PRO A 38 -7.72 -15.73 -5.45
CA PRO A 38 -8.96 -15.67 -4.68
C PRO A 38 -8.77 -16.28 -3.28
N ASN A 39 -9.56 -15.80 -2.31
CA ASN A 39 -9.58 -16.36 -0.94
C ASN A 39 -9.98 -17.84 -0.91
N GLU A 40 -10.68 -18.29 -1.94
CA GLU A 40 -11.12 -19.67 -2.11
C GLU A 40 -9.96 -20.63 -2.48
N GLU A 41 -8.76 -20.12 -2.79
CA GLU A 41 -7.57 -20.91 -3.15
C GLU A 41 -6.33 -20.52 -2.31
N PRO A 42 -6.41 -20.57 -0.97
CA PRO A 42 -5.38 -20.05 -0.07
C PRO A 42 -4.03 -20.79 -0.17
N GLU A 43 -4.02 -22.04 -0.63
CA GLU A 43 -2.82 -22.83 -0.86
C GLU A 43 -1.88 -22.22 -1.91
N ARG A 44 -2.41 -21.41 -2.84
CA ARG A 44 -1.62 -20.71 -3.86
C ARG A 44 -0.89 -19.49 -3.30
N MET A 45 -1.41 -18.87 -2.24
CA MET A 45 -0.92 -17.57 -1.74
C MET A 45 0.55 -17.59 -1.31
N ALA A 46 1.04 -18.73 -0.78
CA ALA A 46 2.43 -18.86 -0.35
C ALA A 46 3.43 -18.86 -1.52
N ASN A 47 2.98 -19.22 -2.72
CA ASN A 47 3.80 -19.32 -3.93
C ASN A 47 3.38 -18.30 -4.99
N ALA A 48 2.61 -17.28 -4.60
CA ALA A 48 2.15 -16.23 -5.50
C ALA A 48 3.35 -15.57 -6.18
N SER A 49 3.26 -15.35 -7.50
CA SER A 49 4.32 -14.64 -8.23
C SER A 49 4.27 -13.14 -7.95
N GLU A 50 5.43 -12.50 -7.75
CA GLU A 50 5.53 -11.03 -7.71
C GLU A 50 5.15 -10.42 -9.07
N ILE A 51 4.42 -9.31 -9.04
CA ILE A 51 4.25 -8.47 -10.24
C ILE A 51 5.56 -7.66 -10.43
N PRO A 52 6.18 -7.68 -11.63
CA PRO A 52 7.45 -6.98 -11.88
C PRO A 52 7.43 -5.49 -11.55
N ASP A 53 8.58 -4.95 -11.15
CA ASP A 53 8.85 -3.53 -10.83
C ASP A 53 8.13 -2.97 -9.59
N THR A 54 7.15 -3.69 -9.03
CA THR A 54 6.33 -3.23 -7.90
C THR A 54 7.14 -3.11 -6.61
N LYS A 55 7.97 -4.10 -6.32
CA LYS A 55 8.84 -4.14 -5.14
C LYS A 55 9.82 -2.98 -5.09
N GLU A 56 10.52 -2.73 -6.20
CA GLU A 56 11.51 -1.65 -6.28
C GLU A 56 10.83 -0.31 -6.02
N GLN A 57 9.68 -0.05 -6.65
CA GLN A 57 8.95 1.20 -6.49
C GLN A 57 8.41 1.39 -5.05
N ILE A 58 7.82 0.35 -4.46
CA ILE A 58 7.29 0.40 -3.09
C ILE A 58 8.41 0.62 -2.08
N ASN A 59 9.52 -0.10 -2.22
CA ASN A 59 10.67 0.06 -1.32
C ASN A 59 11.32 1.44 -1.47
N LYS A 60 11.40 1.97 -2.70
CA LYS A 60 11.84 3.34 -2.94
C LYS A 60 10.94 4.36 -2.22
N TRP A 61 9.62 4.20 -2.30
CA TRP A 61 8.70 5.09 -1.58
C TRP A 61 8.86 5.00 -0.06
N TYR A 62 9.00 3.78 0.46
CA TYR A 62 9.28 3.56 1.88
C TYR A 62 10.56 4.30 2.31
N GLU A 63 11.63 4.18 1.53
CA GLU A 63 12.94 4.79 1.82
C GLU A 63 12.93 6.31 1.76
N THR A 64 12.09 6.90 0.92
CA THR A 64 11.92 8.36 0.85
C THR A 64 10.94 8.91 1.90
N GLY A 65 10.50 8.07 2.84
CA GLY A 65 9.71 8.47 4.01
C GLY A 65 8.20 8.43 3.79
N HIS A 66 7.71 7.87 2.68
CA HIS A 66 6.29 7.64 2.48
C HIS A 66 5.77 6.53 3.38
N ILE A 67 4.48 6.60 3.70
CA ILE A 67 3.80 5.55 4.45
C ILE A 67 3.21 4.56 3.45
N ILE A 68 3.45 3.28 3.68
CA ILE A 68 2.95 2.19 2.83
C ILE A 68 1.99 1.34 3.65
N THR A 69 0.73 1.32 3.25
CA THR A 69 -0.31 0.46 3.81
C THR A 69 -0.84 -0.44 2.71
N PHE A 70 -0.68 -1.75 2.86
CA PHE A 70 -1.39 -2.69 1.99
C PHE A 70 -2.85 -2.79 2.42
N PHE A 71 -3.79 -2.68 1.49
CA PHE A 71 -5.22 -2.81 1.73
C PHE A 71 -5.78 -3.91 0.83
N THR A 72 -5.90 -5.11 1.40
CA THR A 72 -6.19 -6.35 0.67
C THR A 72 -7.58 -6.89 0.99
N SER A 73 -8.20 -7.54 0.00
CA SER A 73 -9.45 -8.28 0.17
C SER A 73 -9.25 -9.67 0.76
N ARG A 74 -8.00 -10.07 1.04
CA ARG A 74 -7.72 -11.26 1.85
C ARG A 74 -8.39 -11.11 3.21
N THR A 75 -8.96 -12.20 3.69
CA THR A 75 -9.53 -12.25 5.04
C THR A 75 -8.42 -12.32 6.08
N GLU A 76 -8.74 -12.02 7.33
CA GLU A 76 -7.83 -12.16 8.47
C GLU A 76 -7.26 -13.58 8.62
N GLU A 77 -7.97 -14.60 8.14
CA GLU A 77 -7.52 -16.01 8.15
C GLU A 77 -6.22 -16.20 7.35
N HIS A 78 -5.97 -15.34 6.35
CA HIS A 78 -4.80 -15.41 5.48
C HIS A 78 -3.67 -14.46 5.91
N ARG A 79 -3.76 -13.85 7.10
CA ARG A 79 -2.75 -12.92 7.61
C ARG A 79 -1.35 -13.53 7.64
N ASN A 80 -1.20 -14.69 8.28
CA ASN A 80 0.11 -15.31 8.49
C ASN A 80 0.82 -15.63 7.17
N VAL A 81 0.10 -16.19 6.18
CA VAL A 81 0.69 -16.50 4.86
C VAL A 81 1.05 -15.23 4.10
N THR A 82 0.24 -14.17 4.23
CA THR A 82 0.47 -12.88 3.58
C THR A 82 1.69 -12.15 4.14
N GLU A 83 1.78 -12.03 5.48
CA GLU A 83 2.90 -11.38 6.15
C GLU A 83 4.22 -12.13 5.90
N LYS A 84 4.18 -13.46 5.93
CA LYS A 84 5.33 -14.31 5.60
C LYS A 84 5.78 -14.09 4.16
N TRP A 85 4.85 -14.14 3.20
CA TRP A 85 5.17 -13.93 1.79
C TRP A 85 5.80 -12.55 1.56
N LEU A 86 5.21 -11.47 2.10
CA LEU A 86 5.75 -10.12 1.98
C LEU A 86 7.17 -9.99 2.55
N SER A 87 7.42 -10.63 3.70
CA SER A 87 8.74 -10.65 4.33
C SER A 87 9.77 -11.41 3.51
N GLU A 88 9.42 -12.60 2.99
CA GLU A 88 10.31 -13.44 2.20
C GLU A 88 10.69 -12.79 0.86
N HIS A 89 9.75 -12.04 0.27
CA HIS A 89 9.96 -11.34 -1.00
C HIS A 89 10.63 -9.97 -0.83
N GLY A 90 10.76 -9.47 0.40
CA GLY A 90 11.52 -8.26 0.74
C GLY A 90 10.75 -6.95 0.57
N PHE A 91 9.43 -6.97 0.73
CA PHE A 91 8.61 -5.75 0.71
C PHE A 91 8.72 -4.99 2.03
N ARG A 92 8.98 -3.68 1.95
CA ARG A 92 9.00 -2.76 3.10
C ARG A 92 7.66 -2.03 3.18
N TYR A 93 6.98 -2.17 4.31
CA TYR A 93 5.68 -1.55 4.54
C TYR A 93 5.49 -1.20 6.01
N HIS A 94 4.50 -0.36 6.30
CA HIS A 94 4.18 0.08 7.65
C HIS A 94 2.98 -0.67 8.22
N ASN A 95 1.94 -0.89 7.41
CA ASN A 95 0.68 -1.52 7.84
C ASN A 95 0.09 -2.45 6.77
N ILE A 96 -0.76 -3.38 7.22
CA ILE A 96 -1.67 -4.14 6.36
C ILE A 96 -3.08 -4.05 6.96
N ILE A 97 -4.05 -3.72 6.11
CA ILE A 97 -5.48 -3.75 6.42
C ILE A 97 -6.09 -4.87 5.58
N PHE A 98 -6.65 -5.87 6.26
CA PHE A 98 -7.34 -7.00 5.64
C PHE A 98 -8.84 -6.71 5.52
N CYS A 99 -9.56 -7.63 4.88
CA CYS A 99 -11.01 -7.57 4.72
C CYS A 99 -11.51 -6.34 3.96
N LYS A 100 -10.72 -5.83 3.01
CA LYS A 100 -11.20 -4.85 2.02
C LYS A 100 -12.48 -5.39 1.35
N PRO A 101 -13.52 -4.56 1.17
CA PRO A 101 -14.73 -4.99 0.49
C PRO A 101 -14.43 -5.53 -0.91
N ARG A 102 -14.90 -6.75 -1.21
CA ARG A 102 -14.72 -7.39 -2.53
C ARG A 102 -15.67 -6.79 -3.56
N GLY A 103 -15.29 -6.83 -4.85
CA GLY A 103 -16.15 -6.49 -5.98
C GLY A 103 -15.75 -5.24 -6.78
N GLY A 104 -14.74 -4.49 -6.32
CA GLY A 104 -14.27 -3.31 -7.05
C GLY A 104 -15.30 -2.17 -7.08
N ASN A 105 -15.21 -1.32 -8.11
CA ASN A 105 -16.05 -0.13 -8.30
C ASN A 105 -16.13 0.78 -7.05
N TYR A 106 -14.97 1.01 -6.43
CA TYR A 106 -14.87 1.81 -5.21
C TYR A 106 -15.09 3.29 -5.50
N PHE A 107 -15.86 3.94 -4.63
CA PHE A 107 -15.97 5.40 -4.57
C PHE A 107 -15.56 5.85 -3.18
N TYR A 108 -14.42 6.54 -3.08
CA TYR A 108 -13.87 7.00 -1.82
C TYR A 108 -14.33 8.42 -1.52
N ILE A 109 -14.87 8.63 -0.32
CA ILE A 109 -15.31 9.93 0.19
C ILE A 109 -14.50 10.18 1.47
N ASP A 110 -13.71 11.24 1.49
CA ASP A 110 -12.84 11.61 2.60
C ASP A 110 -12.84 13.15 2.76
N ASP A 111 -12.66 13.64 3.99
CA ASP A 111 -12.52 15.07 4.26
C ASP A 111 -11.09 15.58 3.98
N LYS A 112 -10.14 14.67 3.73
CA LYS A 112 -8.77 14.94 3.31
C LYS A 112 -8.61 14.85 1.80
N GLN A 113 -7.54 15.45 1.30
CA GLN A 113 -7.19 15.36 -0.10
C GLN A 113 -6.82 13.91 -0.45
N ILE A 114 -7.52 13.35 -1.43
CA ILE A 114 -7.27 12.02 -1.97
C ILE A 114 -6.86 12.12 -3.43
N ALA A 115 -5.96 11.22 -3.84
CA ALA A 115 -5.66 10.95 -5.23
C ALA A 115 -5.79 9.45 -5.45
N ALA A 116 -6.36 9.05 -6.59
CA ALA A 116 -6.54 7.65 -6.93
C ALA A 116 -6.09 7.41 -8.38
N THR A 117 -5.37 6.31 -8.57
CA THR A 117 -4.94 5.83 -9.89
C THR A 117 -5.31 4.36 -10.00
N ARG A 118 -5.81 3.95 -11.16
CA ARG A 118 -6.00 2.54 -11.48
C ARG A 118 -4.67 1.95 -11.93
N PHE A 119 -4.23 0.87 -11.29
CA PHE A 119 -3.06 0.11 -11.74
C PHE A 119 -3.36 -0.61 -13.06
N LEU A 120 -2.47 -0.49 -14.04
CA LEU A 120 -2.60 -1.09 -15.37
C LEU A 120 -1.48 -2.09 -15.68
N GLY A 121 -0.86 -2.68 -14.65
CA GLY A 121 0.21 -3.68 -14.78
C GLY A 121 1.63 -3.12 -14.64
N SER A 122 1.79 -1.80 -14.46
CA SER A 122 3.09 -1.18 -14.18
C SER A 122 2.92 0.09 -13.36
N PHE A 123 3.92 0.40 -12.53
CA PHE A 123 4.03 1.67 -11.80
C PHE A 123 4.61 2.81 -12.66
N ASN A 124 5.04 2.53 -13.89
CA ASN A 124 5.58 3.54 -14.80
C ASN A 124 4.54 4.64 -15.07
N GLY A 125 4.90 5.89 -14.77
CA GLY A 125 4.04 7.05 -14.99
C GLY A 125 3.06 7.36 -13.86
N ILE A 126 3.07 6.61 -12.75
CA ILE A 126 2.31 6.98 -11.55
C ILE A 126 3.05 8.10 -10.82
N SER A 127 2.59 9.35 -10.96
CA SER A 127 3.09 10.48 -10.18
C SER A 127 2.22 10.73 -8.95
N CYS A 128 2.86 11.10 -7.85
CA CYS A 128 2.20 11.46 -6.60
C CYS A 128 2.48 12.93 -6.28
N THR A 129 2.07 13.81 -7.20
CA THR A 129 2.09 15.25 -6.98
C THR A 129 0.68 15.71 -6.75
N PHE A 130 0.37 16.06 -5.50
CA PHE A 130 -0.80 16.89 -5.22
C PHE A 130 -0.46 18.29 -5.73
N HIS A 131 -1.21 18.77 -6.72
CA HIS A 131 -1.15 20.17 -7.08
C HIS A 131 -1.82 20.95 -5.96
N GLU A 132 -1.08 21.89 -5.36
CA GLU A 132 -1.68 22.89 -4.48
C GLU A 132 -2.66 23.71 -5.34
N SER A 133 -3.92 23.75 -4.92
CA SER A 133 -4.98 24.57 -5.53
C SER A 133 -4.85 26.03 -5.10
#